data_AF-A0A940P1A4-F1
#
_entry.id   AF-A0A940P1A4-F1
#
_cell.length_a   1.000
_cell.length_b   1.000
_cell.length_c   1.000
_cell.angle_alpha   90.00
_cell.angle_beta   90.00
_cell.angle_gamma   90.00
#
_symmetry.space_group_name_H-M   'P 1'
#
loop_
_entity.id
_entity.type
_entity.pdbx_description
1 polymer ?
#
loop_
_entity_poly.entity_id
_entity_poly.type
_entity_poly.pdbx_seq_one_letter_code
_entity_poly.pdbx_strand_id
1 'polypeptide(L)'
;MHEIIVSVREKIAQVQGSPEIVCGNSDYTVTFDLDSEWAPYDAKTAQFKFFENGVPRCYEVAFTGDSAPVPAVYDTGELLIGVYAGDIRTSTPARVPCLPCISDGTVPHPDPPPDVYQQLLALLETLDTGGGCVAGNAIDAAFGVISAVIAGNAESVD
;
A
#
# COMPACT_ATOMS: atom_id res chain seq x y z
N MET A 1 -6.53 -0.29 9.35
CA MET A 1 -7.04 1.08 9.17
C MET A 1 -6.54 1.87 10.35
N HIS A 2 -5.54 2.72 10.09
CA HIS A 2 -4.97 3.61 11.09
C HIS A 2 -5.62 4.98 10.92
N GLU A 3 -6.19 5.49 12.00
CA GLU A 3 -6.92 6.75 12.00
C GLU A 3 -6.04 7.89 12.50
N ILE A 4 -6.09 9.01 11.79
CA ILE A 4 -5.40 10.25 12.13
C ILE A 4 -6.47 11.31 12.40
N ILE A 5 -6.54 11.79 13.63
CA ILE A 5 -7.54 12.79 14.01
C ILE A 5 -6.93 14.18 13.85
N VAL A 6 -7.58 15.03 13.06
CA VAL A 6 -7.20 16.43 12.84
C VAL A 6 -8.33 17.32 13.30
N SER A 7 -8.11 18.10 14.36
CA SER A 7 -9.05 19.14 14.77
C SER A 7 -8.81 20.44 14.04
N VAL A 8 -9.87 21.05 13.53
CA VAL A 8 -9.84 22.38 12.92
C VAL A 8 -10.68 23.33 13.76
N ARG A 9 -10.02 24.34 14.32
CA ARG A 9 -10.64 25.42 15.10
C ARG A 9 -10.09 26.74 14.63
N GLU A 10 -10.96 27.71 14.35
CA GLU A 10 -10.55 29.05 13.91
C GLU A 10 -9.58 29.02 12.70
N LYS A 11 -9.79 28.07 11.78
CA LYS A 11 -8.98 27.82 10.57
C LYS A 11 -7.57 27.28 10.84
N ILE A 12 -7.26 26.88 12.07
CA ILE A 12 -6.00 26.22 12.42
C ILE A 12 -6.27 24.71 12.46
N ALA A 13 -5.57 23.93 11.63
CA ALA A 13 -5.59 22.48 11.73
C ALA A 13 -4.48 22.01 12.67
N GLN A 14 -4.84 21.15 13.61
CA GLN A 14 -3.94 20.55 14.56
C GLN A 14 -4.21 19.05 14.63
N VAL A 15 -3.14 18.27 14.56
CA VAL A 15 -3.23 16.83 14.78
C VAL A 15 -3.45 16.54 16.26
N GLN A 16 -4.35 15.62 16.58
CA GLN A 16 -4.54 15.15 17.95
C GLN A 16 -3.69 13.92 18.22
N GLY A 17 -3.13 13.85 19.44
CA GLY A 17 -2.24 12.76 19.85
C GLY A 17 -0.89 12.82 19.15
N SER A 18 -0.31 11.65 18.92
CA SER A 18 1.00 11.47 18.27
C SER A 18 0.92 10.40 17.17
N PRO A 19 0.13 10.64 16.10
CA PRO A 19 0.07 9.71 15.00
C PRO A 19 1.36 9.78 14.17
N GLU A 20 1.78 8.63 13.67
CA GLU A 20 2.92 8.48 12.77
C GLU A 20 2.46 7.73 11.53
N ILE A 21 2.87 8.21 10.36
CA ILE A 21 2.62 7.55 9.08
C ILE A 21 3.89 6.82 8.69
N VAL A 22 3.79 5.54 8.35
CA VAL A 22 4.90 4.82 7.72
C VAL A 22 4.74 4.94 6.21
N CYS A 23 5.73 5.54 5.55
CA CYS A 23 5.75 5.71 4.10
C CYS A 23 5.53 4.37 3.37
N GLY A 24 4.97 4.44 2.17
CA GLY A 24 4.64 3.28 1.35
C GLY A 24 3.35 2.55 1.71
N ASN A 25 2.71 2.88 2.83
CA ASN A 25 1.40 2.34 3.21
C ASN A 25 0.27 3.34 2.90
N SER A 26 -0.89 2.82 2.48
CA SER A 26 -2.06 3.60 2.07
C SER A 26 -3.32 3.31 2.89
N ASP A 27 -3.20 2.58 4.00
CA ASP A 27 -4.33 2.21 4.86
C ASP A 27 -4.69 3.27 5.92
N TYR A 28 -4.14 4.48 5.76
CA TYR A 28 -4.38 5.62 6.63
C TYR A 28 -5.61 6.40 6.21
N THR A 29 -6.38 6.85 7.20
CA THR A 29 -7.55 7.69 7.00
C THR A 29 -7.49 8.85 7.98
N VAL A 30 -7.78 10.05 7.50
CA VAL A 30 -7.87 11.24 8.35
C VAL A 30 -9.32 11.50 8.67
N THR A 31 -9.60 11.69 9.96
CA THR A 31 -10.90 12.14 10.46
C THR A 31 -10.75 13.58 10.95
N PHE A 32 -11.56 14.46 10.40
CA PHE A 32 -11.57 15.88 10.69
C PHE A 32 -12.62 16.21 11.74
N ASP A 33 -12.18 16.69 12.90
CA ASP A 33 -13.05 17.32 13.90
C ASP A 33 -13.16 18.80 13.55
N LEU A 34 -14.23 19.17 12.83
CA LEU A 34 -14.46 20.53 12.31
C LEU A 34 -15.39 21.32 13.23
N ASP A 35 -15.15 22.63 13.36
CA ASP A 35 -16.06 23.52 14.08
C ASP A 35 -17.30 23.88 13.24
N SER A 36 -18.22 24.63 13.85
CA SER A 36 -19.49 25.03 13.23
C SER A 36 -19.34 25.86 11.96
N GLU A 37 -18.17 26.47 11.68
CA GLU A 37 -17.93 27.24 10.46
C GLU A 37 -17.98 26.33 9.22
N TRP A 38 -17.72 25.03 9.38
CA TRP A 38 -17.68 24.05 8.31
C TRP A 38 -19.01 23.34 8.05
N ALA A 39 -20.00 23.50 8.94
CA ALA A 39 -21.31 22.84 8.86
C ALA A 39 -22.10 23.14 7.58
N PRO A 40 -22.03 24.33 6.95
CA PRO A 40 -22.74 24.62 5.70
C PRO A 40 -22.19 23.89 4.46
N TYR A 41 -21.02 23.23 4.56
CA TYR A 41 -20.34 22.62 3.41
C TYR A 41 -20.45 21.10 3.45
N ASP A 42 -21.39 20.51 2.70
CA ASP A 42 -21.55 19.05 2.65
C ASP A 42 -20.35 18.34 2.00
N ALA A 43 -19.74 19.00 1.01
CA ALA A 43 -18.54 18.55 0.33
C ALA A 43 -17.34 19.44 0.69
N LYS A 44 -16.22 18.81 1.03
CA LYS A 44 -14.96 19.46 1.40
C LYS A 44 -13.80 18.80 0.66
N THR A 45 -12.68 19.48 0.57
CA THR A 45 -11.47 18.91 -0.04
C THR A 45 -10.34 18.90 0.98
N ALA A 46 -9.84 17.69 1.28
CA ALA A 46 -8.63 17.51 2.05
C ALA A 46 -7.43 17.75 1.13
N GLN A 47 -6.48 18.55 1.59
CA GLN A 47 -5.24 18.84 0.89
C GLN A 47 -4.07 18.24 1.66
N PHE A 48 -3.27 17.44 0.95
CA PHE A 48 -2.11 16.75 1.46
C PHE A 48 -0.87 17.28 0.75
N LYS A 49 0.10 17.78 1.51
CA LYS A 49 1.37 18.29 0.98
C LYS A 49 2.53 17.61 1.65
N PHE A 50 3.47 17.15 0.85
CA PHE A 50 4.71 16.54 1.32
C PHE A 50 5.80 16.70 0.27
N PHE A 51 7.05 16.44 0.64
CA PHE A 51 8.16 16.40 -0.30
C PHE A 51 8.45 14.95 -0.67
N GLU A 52 8.42 14.63 -1.95
CA GLU A 52 8.80 13.32 -2.47
C GLU A 52 10.11 13.50 -3.24
N ASN A 53 11.20 12.85 -2.83
CA ASN A 53 12.53 13.03 -3.43
C ASN A 53 12.95 14.51 -3.54
N GLY A 54 12.59 15.31 -2.53
CA GLY A 54 12.87 16.76 -2.49
C GLY A 54 11.97 17.62 -3.40
N VAL A 55 11.01 17.03 -4.12
CA VAL A 55 10.04 17.76 -4.95
C VAL A 55 8.74 17.94 -4.16
N PRO A 56 8.20 19.16 -4.03
CA PRO A 56 6.93 19.37 -3.36
C PRO A 56 5.79 18.71 -4.16
N ARG A 57 5.01 17.87 -3.49
CA ARG A 57 3.79 17.25 -4.01
C ARG A 57 2.57 17.81 -3.30
N CYS A 58 1.47 17.90 -4.04
CA CYS A 58 0.18 18.29 -3.53
C CYS A 58 -0.86 17.31 -4.06
N TYR A 59 -1.62 16.72 -3.15
CA TYR A 59 -2.71 15.81 -3.45
C TYR A 59 -3.98 16.34 -2.82
N GLU A 60 -5.08 16.28 -3.56
CA GLU A 60 -6.37 16.80 -3.15
C GLU A 60 -7.40 15.68 -3.24
N VAL A 61 -8.15 15.48 -2.16
CA VAL A 61 -9.15 14.43 -2.06
C VAL A 61 -10.46 15.06 -1.61
N ALA A 62 -11.46 15.03 -2.49
CA ALA A 62 -12.80 15.44 -2.15
C ALA A 62 -13.45 14.39 -1.24
N PHE A 63 -14.13 14.84 -0.19
CA PHE A 63 -14.83 13.96 0.75
C PHE A 63 -16.14 14.58 1.23
N THR A 64 -17.05 13.71 1.67
CA THR A 64 -18.33 14.05 2.28
C THR A 64 -18.38 13.48 3.69
N GLY A 65 -18.94 14.23 4.63
CA GLY A 65 -18.83 13.92 6.06
C GLY A 65 -17.50 14.42 6.63
N ASP A 66 -16.87 13.60 7.46
CA ASP A 66 -15.73 14.01 8.30
C ASP A 66 -14.44 13.26 8.00
N SER A 67 -14.43 12.34 7.04
CA SER A 67 -13.30 11.43 6.83
C SER A 67 -12.79 11.45 5.39
N ALA A 68 -11.47 11.44 5.21
CA ALA A 68 -10.81 11.40 3.91
C ALA A 68 -9.66 10.38 3.90
N PRO A 69 -9.51 9.58 2.82
CA PRO A 69 -8.38 8.68 2.67
C PRO A 69 -7.08 9.47 2.46
N VAL A 70 -6.01 9.01 3.11
CA VAL A 70 -4.67 9.60 2.92
C VAL A 70 -4.04 8.97 1.67
N PRO A 71 -3.50 9.77 0.73
CA PRO A 71 -2.76 9.22 -0.40
C PRO A 71 -1.52 8.48 0.08
N ALA A 72 -1.02 7.54 -0.72
CA ALA A 72 0.26 6.89 -0.41
C ALA A 72 1.38 7.95 -0.42
N VAL A 73 2.09 8.02 0.70
CA VAL A 73 3.19 8.97 0.92
C VAL A 73 4.51 8.22 0.79
N TYR A 74 5.49 8.83 0.12
CA TYR A 74 6.81 8.24 -0.14
C TYR A 74 7.91 9.25 0.13
N ASP A 75 9.05 8.76 0.60
CA ASP A 75 10.30 9.51 0.74
C ASP A 75 10.15 10.90 1.37
N THR A 76 9.41 10.97 2.49
CA THR A 76 9.16 12.22 3.20
C THR A 76 9.26 12.06 4.71
N GLY A 77 9.64 13.14 5.40
CA GLY A 77 9.69 13.18 6.87
C GLY A 77 8.43 13.78 7.51
N GLU A 78 7.61 14.50 6.74
CA GLU A 78 6.39 15.11 7.24
C GLU A 78 5.29 15.20 6.17
N LEU A 79 4.06 14.92 6.61
CA LEU A 79 2.84 15.14 5.84
C LEU A 79 2.11 16.36 6.42
N LEU A 80 1.83 17.33 5.56
CA LEU A 80 1.02 18.49 5.89
C LEU A 80 -0.42 18.25 5.42
N ILE A 81 -1.36 18.35 6.35
CA ILE A 81 -2.78 18.08 6.12
C ILE A 81 -3.57 19.36 6.36
N GLY A 82 -4.38 19.75 5.38
CA GLY A 82 -5.32 20.87 5.49
C GLY A 82 -6.66 20.52 4.86
N VAL A 83 -7.64 21.40 5.05
CA VAL A 83 -8.96 21.26 4.41
C VAL A 83 -9.41 22.61 3.86
N TYR A 84 -10.13 22.59 2.75
CA TYR A 84 -10.78 23.77 2.20
C TYR A 84 -12.15 23.42 1.60
N ALA A 85 -13.05 24.40 1.63
CA ALA A 85 -14.39 24.32 1.08
C ALA A 85 -14.88 25.74 0.74
N GLY A 86 -15.32 25.95 -0.50
CA GLY A 86 -15.69 27.30 -0.99
C GLY A 86 -14.55 28.30 -0.79
N ASP A 87 -14.82 29.40 -0.08
CA ASP A 87 -13.84 30.44 0.26
C ASP A 87 -13.12 30.20 1.60
N ILE A 88 -13.49 29.15 2.32
CA ILE A 88 -12.88 28.80 3.61
C ILE A 88 -11.75 27.81 3.38
N ARG A 89 -10.60 28.08 4.00
CA ARG A 89 -9.42 27.24 3.97
C ARG A 89 -8.74 27.24 5.33
N THR A 90 -8.13 26.13 5.69
CA THR A 90 -7.21 26.08 6.82
C THR A 90 -6.00 26.98 6.53
N SER A 91 -5.71 27.91 7.45
CA SER A 91 -4.56 28.82 7.36
C SER A 91 -3.26 28.16 7.84
N THR A 92 -3.35 27.14 8.70
CA THR A 92 -2.20 26.38 9.24
C THR A 92 -2.43 24.88 9.08
N PRO A 93 -1.58 24.15 8.33
CA PRO A 93 -1.74 22.72 8.15
C PRO A 93 -1.38 21.95 9.43
N ALA A 94 -2.09 20.84 9.67
CA ALA A 94 -1.68 19.85 10.66
C ALA A 94 -0.44 19.11 10.15
N ARG A 95 0.60 19.02 10.98
CA ARG A 95 1.87 18.37 10.63
C ARG A 95 1.90 16.99 11.25
N VAL A 96 2.02 15.96 10.43
CA VAL A 96 2.11 14.56 10.86
C VAL A 96 3.49 14.03 10.49
N PRO A 97 4.28 13.51 11.45
CA PRO A 97 5.57 12.90 11.16
C PRO A 97 5.39 11.66 10.27
N CYS A 98 6.22 11.56 9.24
CA CYS A 98 6.30 10.39 8.38
C CYS A 98 7.62 9.65 8.64
N LEU A 99 7.52 8.36 8.92
CA LEU A 99 8.65 7.47 9.08
C LEU A 99 8.99 6.86 7.71
N PRO A 100 10.24 7.02 7.24
CA PRO A 100 10.65 6.42 5.99
C PRO A 100 10.58 4.90 6.07
N CYS A 101 10.09 4.27 5.02
CA CYS A 101 10.13 2.82 4.89
C CYS A 101 11.50 2.35 4.39
N ILE A 102 11.80 1.06 4.57
CA ILE A 102 13.09 0.49 4.14
C ILE A 102 13.33 0.61 2.62
N SER A 103 12.27 0.77 1.84
CA SER A 103 12.32 1.01 0.39
C SER A 103 12.45 2.49 0.01
N ASP A 104 12.26 3.44 0.93
CA ASP A 104 12.48 4.86 0.63
C ASP A 104 13.97 5.15 0.42
N GLY A 105 14.29 5.98 -0.57
CA GLY A 105 15.67 6.29 -0.94
C GLY A 105 16.46 5.14 -1.58
N THR A 106 15.84 3.97 -1.80
CA THR A 106 16.48 2.85 -2.52
C THR A 106 16.56 3.21 -4.00
N VAL A 107 17.79 3.38 -4.49
CA VAL A 107 18.10 3.37 -5.93
C VAL A 107 17.48 2.09 -6.50
N PRO A 108 16.77 2.11 -7.65
CA PRO A 108 16.23 0.90 -8.25
C PRO A 108 17.27 -0.19 -8.18
N HIS A 109 16.95 -1.34 -7.57
CA HIS A 109 17.88 -2.45 -7.52
C HIS A 109 18.28 -2.70 -8.98
N PRO A 110 19.59 -2.67 -9.32
CA PRO A 110 20.00 -2.95 -10.69
C PRO A 110 19.36 -4.27 -11.08
N ASP A 111 18.81 -4.37 -12.31
CA ASP A 111 18.25 -5.62 -12.79
C ASP A 111 19.20 -6.76 -12.42
N PRO A 112 18.69 -7.87 -11.85
CA PRO A 112 19.54 -8.94 -11.38
C PRO A 112 20.54 -9.25 -12.50
N PRO A 113 21.85 -9.31 -12.19
CA PRO A 113 22.83 -9.70 -13.17
C PRO A 113 22.36 -10.99 -13.84
N PRO A 114 22.57 -11.18 -15.16
CA PRO A 114 22.03 -12.31 -15.93
C PRO A 114 22.36 -13.70 -15.33
N ASP A 115 23.27 -13.76 -14.36
CA ASP A 115 23.61 -14.92 -13.55
C ASP A 115 22.45 -15.45 -12.67
N VAL A 116 21.50 -14.64 -12.18
CA VAL A 116 20.36 -15.15 -11.39
C VAL A 116 19.42 -15.99 -12.26
N TYR A 117 19.25 -15.61 -13.53
CA TYR A 117 18.51 -16.42 -14.50
C TYR A 117 19.23 -17.74 -14.78
N GLN A 118 20.57 -17.72 -14.83
CA GLN A 118 21.37 -18.95 -14.95
C GLN A 118 21.28 -19.85 -13.71
N GLN A 119 21.23 -19.27 -12.50
CA GLN A 119 21.02 -20.03 -11.26
C GLN A 119 19.61 -20.65 -11.21
N LEU A 120 18.58 -19.94 -11.69
CA LEU A 120 17.22 -20.49 -11.82
C LEU A 120 17.14 -21.61 -12.85
N LEU A 121 17.80 -21.46 -14.01
CA LEU A 121 17.89 -22.51 -15.02
C LEU A 121 18.67 -23.72 -14.50
N ALA A 122 19.76 -23.53 -13.77
CA ALA A 122 20.52 -24.61 -13.13
C ALA A 122 19.71 -25.32 -12.04
N LEU A 123 18.88 -24.59 -11.28
CA LEU A 123 17.98 -25.19 -10.29
C LEU A 123 16.87 -26.02 -10.97
N LEU A 124 16.35 -25.56 -12.11
CA LEU A 124 15.38 -26.32 -12.92
C LEU A 124 16.02 -27.56 -13.56
N GLU A 125 17.24 -27.46 -14.08
CA GLU A 125 17.99 -28.61 -14.60
C GLU A 125 18.32 -29.63 -13.51
N THR A 126 18.64 -29.20 -12.28
CA THR A 126 18.87 -30.14 -11.17
C THR A 126 17.59 -30.84 -10.71
N LEU A 127 16.42 -30.21 -10.85
CA LEU A 127 15.13 -30.87 -10.62
C LEU A 127 14.79 -31.87 -11.73
N ASP A 128 15.13 -31.56 -12.99
CA ASP A 128 14.94 -32.46 -14.14
C ASP A 128 15.92 -33.66 -14.11
N THR A 129 17.17 -33.41 -13.73
CA THR A 129 18.25 -34.43 -13.65
C THR A 129 18.18 -35.26 -12.36
N GLY A 130 17.52 -34.75 -11.30
CA GLY A 130 17.40 -35.38 -9.99
C GLY A 130 16.43 -36.56 -9.91
N GLY A 131 15.78 -36.96 -11.03
CA GLY A 131 14.87 -38.11 -11.04
C GLY A 131 13.62 -37.92 -10.18
N GLY A 132 13.15 -36.68 -10.02
CA GLY A 132 11.88 -36.39 -9.36
C GLY A 132 10.72 -36.92 -10.19
N CYS A 133 9.97 -37.89 -9.65
CA CYS A 133 8.76 -38.39 -10.31
C CYS A 133 7.57 -37.48 -9.99
N VAL A 134 6.93 -36.95 -11.03
CA VAL A 134 5.60 -36.31 -10.89
C VAL A 134 4.58 -37.45 -10.88
N ALA A 135 3.80 -37.54 -9.80
CA ALA A 135 2.73 -38.53 -9.65
C ALA A 135 1.37 -37.88 -9.89
N GLY A 136 0.56 -38.44 -10.77
CA GLY A 136 -0.74 -37.87 -11.18
C GLY A 136 -1.78 -38.92 -11.57
N ASN A 137 -2.90 -38.45 -12.11
CA ASN A 137 -3.98 -39.32 -12.58
C ASN A 137 -3.66 -39.95 -13.94
N ALA A 138 -4.37 -41.00 -14.34
CA ALA A 138 -4.06 -41.76 -15.56
C ALA A 138 -4.23 -40.96 -16.87
N ILE A 139 -4.98 -39.86 -16.84
CA ILE A 139 -5.23 -39.02 -18.02
C ILE A 139 -3.99 -38.21 -18.41
N ASP A 140 -3.21 -37.79 -17.41
CA ASP A 140 -2.01 -36.96 -17.60
C ASP A 140 -0.76 -37.78 -18.02
N ALA A 141 -0.80 -39.12 -17.84
CA ALA A 141 0.27 -40.03 -18.28
C ALA A 141 0.38 -40.11 -19.81
N ALA A 142 -0.73 -39.95 -20.52
CA ALA A 142 -0.77 -40.03 -21.99
C ALA A 142 -0.05 -38.85 -22.68
N PHE A 143 0.14 -37.74 -21.97
CA PHE A 143 0.80 -36.54 -22.49
C PHE A 143 2.29 -36.45 -22.12
N GLY A 144 2.84 -37.49 -21.47
CA GLY A 144 4.27 -37.56 -21.12
C GLY A 144 4.69 -36.61 -19.99
N VAL A 145 3.73 -36.09 -19.22
CA VAL A 145 3.98 -35.08 -18.17
C VAL A 145 4.25 -35.72 -16.79
N ILE A 146 3.91 -36.99 -16.61
CA ILE A 146 4.06 -37.70 -15.33
C ILE A 146 4.80 -39.04 -15.49
N SER A 147 5.61 -39.39 -14.48
CA SER A 147 6.51 -40.55 -14.49
C SER A 147 6.04 -41.70 -13.59
N ALA A 148 4.95 -41.50 -12.83
CA ALA A 148 4.32 -42.54 -12.01
C ALA A 148 2.81 -42.26 -11.84
N VAL A 149 2.00 -43.32 -11.77
CA VAL A 149 0.55 -43.24 -11.46
C VAL A 149 0.32 -43.91 -10.12
N ILE A 150 -0.29 -43.20 -9.17
CA ILE A 150 -0.74 -43.78 -7.89
C ILE A 150 -2.24 -44.03 -8.00
N ALA A 151 -2.63 -45.32 -8.03
CA ALA A 151 -4.03 -45.74 -8.01
C ALA A 151 -4.28 -46.66 -6.81
N GLY A 152 -5.35 -46.37 -6.06
CA GLY A 152 -5.87 -47.26 -5.03
C GLY A 152 -6.99 -48.15 -5.59
N ASN A 153 -7.13 -49.38 -5.08
CA ASN A 153 -8.28 -50.22 -5.40
C ASN A 153 -9.57 -49.52 -4.93
N ALA A 154 -10.58 -49.46 -5.80
CA ALA A 154 -11.93 -49.17 -5.35
C ALA A 154 -12.45 -50.39 -4.58
N GLU A 155 -12.63 -50.29 -3.26
CA GLU A 155 -13.47 -51.25 -2.55
C GLU A 155 -14.89 -51.15 -3.13
N SER A 156 -15.38 -52.24 -3.71
CA SER A 156 -16.79 -52.38 -4.07
C SER A 156 -17.60 -52.44 -2.78
N VAL A 157 -18.30 -51.36 -2.45
CA VAL A 157 -19.37 -51.39 -1.46
C VAL A 157 -20.59 -52.00 -2.16
N ASP A 158 -20.85 -53.28 -1.89
CA ASP A 158 -22.22 -53.85 -1.93
C ASP A 158 -22.88 -53.62 -0.56
#